data_AF-A0A9D8WFM1-F1
#
_entry.id   AF-A0A9D8WFM1-F1
#
_cell.length_a   1.000
_cell.length_b   1.000
_cell.length_c   1.000
_cell.angle_alpha   90.00
_cell.angle_beta   90.00
_cell.angle_gamma   90.00
#
_symmetry.space_group_name_H-M   'P 1'
#
loop_
_entity.id
_entity.type
_entity.pdbx_description
1 polymer ?
#
loop_
_entity_poly.entity_id
_entity_poly.type
_entity_poly.pdbx_seq_one_letter_code
_entity_poly.pdbx_strand_id
1 'polypeptide(L)'
;MIKRALISVFLSLFLPVIAFAEARIALVIGNSKYETTGWALANPANDARLMKRSLEAVGFRVNLLVDATEDEMEDAFAAHGARLRAGGPDAVGLIYFAGHGIQSEGYNYLIPVDANARTEQDVWAQAPRLGQALQHVRSAGNGVNFVVLDACRNNPLPSSSRSAGSGGLAAVARSRGLLVSYSTEPGFTATDGAGVNSPYTAALAQVIQQDGLIAEQVFKRVADQVNQATGGAQTPFYNSGLIGEDFCFGDCAKSAPSIVSAAIRLPIGGAGRELGEDGEPIEEASGSTPIVEPVPAITDFSVFQDCDTCPEMVVLPAGVFTMGSPSDEYRRFDNEGPLREVSVARFAAGKYEITFGEYAACRADGGCQDHDPTADFRKDVLWMGAQRPVMQVNAKDAEAYIDWLNSKVDGAPYRLLSEAEWEYAARAGTSTPFHTGEEITSEQANYNGQRSYANEPIGGGYLRMPVDVGSYAPNAFGLHDMHGNIAEWTADCFRNSYAGLPKDGSAMPGSANCSRPVRGGDYTKVPSYVRSAMRGAEPASRRDDRIGFRVAKTLD
;
A
#
# COMPACT_ATOMS: atom_id res chain seq x y z
N MET A 1 -57.24 -57.27 2.42
CA MET A 1 -56.35 -56.83 3.52
C MET A 1 -54.93 -57.24 3.19
N ILE A 2 -54.07 -56.31 2.76
CA ILE A 2 -52.59 -56.36 2.88
C ILE A 2 -52.14 -54.89 2.78
N LYS A 3 -51.65 -54.34 3.89
CA LYS A 3 -51.04 -53.00 3.96
C LYS A 3 -49.58 -53.13 3.52
N ARG A 4 -49.14 -52.36 2.52
CA ARG A 4 -47.72 -52.20 2.17
C ARG A 4 -47.18 -50.98 2.91
N ALA A 5 -46.26 -51.20 3.84
CA ALA A 5 -45.48 -50.16 4.49
C ALA A 5 -44.29 -49.79 3.58
N LEU A 6 -44.17 -48.51 3.22
CA LEU A 6 -42.93 -47.95 2.67
C LEU A 6 -42.11 -47.41 3.85
N ILE A 7 -40.90 -47.95 4.02
CA ILE A 7 -39.87 -47.42 4.91
C ILE A 7 -38.98 -46.52 4.04
N SER A 8 -39.04 -45.21 4.25
CA SER A 8 -38.03 -44.28 3.71
C SER A 8 -36.81 -44.30 4.61
N VAL A 9 -35.69 -44.83 4.09
CA VAL A 9 -34.38 -44.71 4.71
C VAL A 9 -33.78 -43.38 4.27
N PHE A 10 -33.68 -42.43 5.21
CA PHE A 10 -32.98 -41.16 5.01
C PHE A 10 -31.48 -41.43 5.25
N LEU A 11 -30.70 -41.53 4.17
CA LEU A 11 -29.25 -41.71 4.23
C LEU A 11 -28.59 -40.32 4.30
N SER A 12 -28.26 -39.86 5.51
CA SER A 12 -27.52 -38.63 5.74
C SER A 12 -26.08 -38.79 5.24
N LEU A 13 -25.77 -38.28 4.05
CA LEU A 13 -24.39 -38.10 3.58
C LEU A 13 -23.70 -37.03 4.44
N PHE A 14 -22.89 -37.46 5.40
CA PHE A 14 -21.86 -36.59 5.98
C PHE A 14 -20.73 -36.46 4.95
N LEU A 15 -20.75 -35.40 4.15
CA LEU A 15 -19.56 -34.97 3.40
C LEU A 15 -18.56 -34.45 4.44
N PRO A 16 -17.34 -35.03 4.54
CA PRO A 16 -16.32 -34.50 5.42
C PRO A 16 -15.96 -33.10 4.92
N VAL A 17 -16.17 -32.09 5.78
CA VAL A 17 -15.58 -30.77 5.58
C VAL A 17 -14.08 -30.97 5.70
N ILE A 18 -13.39 -30.94 4.57
CA ILE A 18 -11.92 -30.90 4.55
C ILE A 18 -11.57 -29.51 5.08
N ALA A 19 -11.25 -29.43 6.37
CA ALA A 19 -10.62 -28.25 6.94
C ALA A 19 -9.24 -28.12 6.28
N PHE A 20 -9.08 -27.13 5.41
CA PHE A 20 -7.78 -26.78 4.88
C PHE A 20 -6.94 -26.24 6.05
N ALA A 21 -5.80 -26.87 6.32
CA ALA A 21 -4.87 -26.38 7.33
C ALA A 21 -4.37 -24.98 6.95
N GLU A 22 -4.32 -24.08 7.93
CA GLU A 22 -3.82 -22.70 7.82
C GLU A 22 -2.43 -22.69 7.12
N ALA A 23 -2.32 -22.01 5.99
CA ALA A 23 -1.09 -21.99 5.20
C ALA A 23 -0.09 -20.98 5.79
N ARG A 24 0.86 -21.47 6.61
CA ARG A 24 1.91 -20.64 7.20
C ARG A 24 3.13 -20.55 6.28
N ILE A 25 3.48 -19.35 5.84
CA ILE A 25 4.50 -19.10 4.81
C ILE A 25 5.45 -18.01 5.30
N ALA A 26 6.76 -18.30 5.31
CA ALA A 26 7.78 -17.37 5.78
C ALA A 26 8.85 -17.11 4.71
N LEU A 27 9.34 -15.87 4.68
CA LEU A 27 10.56 -15.46 4.00
C LEU A 27 11.56 -15.00 5.07
N VAL A 28 12.75 -15.60 5.09
CA VAL A 28 13.78 -15.34 6.09
C VAL A 28 15.05 -14.96 5.35
N ILE A 29 15.56 -13.75 5.61
CA ILE A 29 16.75 -13.21 4.95
C ILE A 29 17.79 -12.86 6.02
N GLY A 30 19.04 -13.27 5.81
CA GLY A 30 20.17 -12.93 6.68
C GLY A 30 21.39 -12.52 5.89
N ASN A 31 21.74 -11.23 5.91
CA ASN A 31 22.85 -10.68 5.12
C ASN A 31 24.04 -10.34 6.02
N SER A 32 25.12 -11.10 5.85
CA SER A 32 26.37 -11.01 6.62
C SER A 32 27.57 -10.58 5.77
N LYS A 33 27.70 -11.11 4.55
CA LYS A 33 28.90 -10.98 3.70
C LYS A 33 28.75 -9.88 2.65
N TYR A 34 28.62 -8.64 3.11
CA TYR A 34 28.59 -7.48 2.20
C TYR A 34 29.91 -7.36 1.43
N GLU A 35 29.82 -7.16 0.12
CA GLU A 35 30.95 -6.96 -0.79
C GLU A 35 31.70 -5.66 -0.48
N THR A 36 30.98 -4.66 0.02
CA THR A 36 31.55 -3.38 0.44
C THR A 36 32.41 -3.56 1.69
N THR A 37 33.69 -3.18 1.57
CA THR A 37 34.68 -3.27 2.65
C THR A 37 34.20 -2.57 3.93
N GLY A 38 34.22 -3.32 5.04
CA GLY A 38 33.83 -2.81 6.37
C GLY A 38 32.35 -2.91 6.70
N TRP A 39 31.52 -3.45 5.79
CA TRP A 39 30.09 -3.64 6.02
C TRP A 39 29.74 -5.04 6.52
N ALA A 40 30.69 -5.97 6.56
CA ALA A 40 30.44 -7.34 7.01
C ALA A 40 29.88 -7.42 8.45
N LEU A 41 28.86 -8.25 8.65
CA LEU A 41 28.22 -8.52 9.96
C LEU A 41 28.37 -10.00 10.33
N ALA A 42 28.69 -10.29 11.59
CA ALA A 42 29.02 -11.65 12.03
C ALA A 42 27.80 -12.58 12.16
N ASN A 43 26.66 -12.05 12.60
CA ASN A 43 25.54 -12.85 13.11
C ASN A 43 24.34 -13.05 12.16
N PRO A 44 23.98 -12.13 11.22
CA PRO A 44 22.76 -12.25 10.43
C PRO A 44 22.53 -13.58 9.72
N ALA A 45 23.57 -14.18 9.13
CA ALA A 45 23.47 -15.49 8.49
C ALA A 45 23.16 -16.63 9.49
N ASN A 46 23.64 -16.52 10.74
CA ASN A 46 23.32 -17.48 11.80
C ASN A 46 21.90 -17.27 12.31
N ASP A 47 21.53 -16.00 12.51
CA ASP A 47 20.22 -15.55 12.95
C ASP A 47 19.11 -16.07 12.00
N ALA A 48 19.28 -15.85 10.70
CA ALA A 48 18.36 -16.35 9.68
C ALA A 48 18.22 -17.89 9.70
N ARG A 49 19.33 -18.62 9.90
CA ARG A 49 19.28 -20.10 10.00
C ARG A 49 18.57 -20.56 11.28
N LEU A 50 18.77 -19.86 12.41
CA LEU A 50 18.06 -20.15 13.65
C LEU A 50 16.56 -19.88 13.51
N MET A 51 16.22 -18.74 12.91
CA MET A 51 14.83 -18.35 12.69
C MET A 51 14.11 -19.32 11.76
N LYS A 52 14.77 -19.76 10.66
CA LYS A 52 14.23 -20.81 9.78
C LYS A 52 13.79 -22.04 10.58
N ARG A 53 14.70 -22.62 11.37
CA ARG A 53 14.40 -23.85 12.13
C ARG A 53 13.28 -23.64 13.15
N SER A 54 13.28 -22.48 13.79
CA SER A 54 12.30 -22.15 14.84
C SER A 54 10.91 -21.93 14.27
N LEU A 55 10.80 -21.32 13.09
CA LEU A 55 9.55 -21.14 12.34
C LEU A 55 9.03 -22.45 11.75
N GLU A 56 9.92 -23.30 11.20
CA GLU A 56 9.56 -24.64 10.73
C GLU A 56 9.00 -25.51 11.87
N ALA A 57 9.55 -25.39 13.08
CA ALA A 57 9.06 -26.10 14.26
C ALA A 57 7.60 -25.73 14.65
N VAL A 58 7.15 -24.55 14.24
CA VAL A 58 5.78 -24.05 14.47
C VAL A 58 4.93 -24.00 13.18
N GLY A 59 5.33 -24.79 12.18
CA GLY A 59 4.51 -25.11 11.00
C GLY A 59 4.67 -24.17 9.81
N PHE A 60 5.60 -23.21 9.83
CA PHE A 60 5.86 -22.38 8.65
C PHE A 60 6.64 -23.13 7.58
N ARG A 61 6.24 -22.93 6.32
CA ARG A 61 7.08 -23.22 5.15
C ARG A 61 8.01 -22.05 4.92
N VAL A 62 9.30 -22.24 5.14
CA VAL A 62 10.30 -21.16 5.11
C VAL A 62 11.09 -21.15 3.81
N ASN A 63 11.09 -20.01 3.12
CA ASN A 63 12.10 -19.67 2.11
C ASN A 63 13.25 -18.92 2.79
N LEU A 64 14.47 -19.45 2.74
CA LEU A 64 15.65 -18.88 3.39
C LEU A 64 16.61 -18.34 2.34
N LEU A 65 17.00 -17.07 2.47
CA LEU A 65 18.12 -16.48 1.74
C LEU A 65 19.20 -16.07 2.74
N VAL A 66 20.45 -16.34 2.40
CA VAL A 66 21.61 -15.92 3.18
C VAL A 66 22.56 -15.22 2.23
N ASP A 67 23.01 -14.04 2.64
CA ASP A 67 23.89 -13.18 1.85
C ASP A 67 23.28 -12.85 0.47
N ALA A 68 22.04 -12.35 0.47
CA ALA A 68 21.23 -12.12 -0.73
C ALA A 68 21.59 -10.83 -1.46
N THR A 69 21.61 -10.89 -2.79
CA THR A 69 21.73 -9.70 -3.67
C THR A 69 20.43 -8.91 -3.75
N GLU A 70 20.48 -7.71 -4.33
CA GLU A 70 19.29 -6.88 -4.59
C GLU A 70 18.22 -7.68 -5.36
N ASP A 71 18.59 -8.21 -6.52
CA ASP A 71 17.69 -8.99 -7.39
C ASP A 71 17.08 -10.20 -6.65
N GLU A 72 17.90 -10.94 -5.89
CA GLU A 72 17.42 -12.12 -5.13
C GLU A 72 16.41 -11.73 -4.04
N MET A 73 16.61 -10.58 -3.39
CA MET A 73 15.68 -10.07 -2.38
C MET A 73 14.36 -9.63 -3.02
N GLU A 74 14.40 -8.88 -4.12
CA GLU A 74 13.20 -8.43 -4.84
C GLU A 74 12.38 -9.61 -5.36
N ASP A 75 13.02 -10.57 -6.02
CA ASP A 75 12.39 -11.81 -6.50
C ASP A 75 11.77 -12.60 -5.34
N ALA A 76 12.47 -12.66 -4.19
CA ALA A 76 11.97 -13.37 -3.02
C ALA A 76 10.75 -12.69 -2.40
N PHE A 77 10.68 -11.35 -2.39
CA PHE A 77 9.51 -10.60 -1.93
C PHE A 77 8.30 -10.83 -2.84
N ALA A 78 8.48 -10.73 -4.16
CA ALA A 78 7.44 -11.00 -5.13
C ALA A 78 6.93 -12.45 -5.02
N ALA A 79 7.84 -13.43 -4.96
CA ALA A 79 7.51 -14.84 -4.78
C ALA A 79 6.82 -15.12 -3.44
N HIS A 80 7.17 -14.39 -2.38
CA HIS A 80 6.49 -14.52 -1.09
C HIS A 80 5.04 -14.08 -1.17
N GLY A 81 4.76 -12.90 -1.75
CA GLY A 81 3.38 -12.45 -2.00
C GLY A 81 2.57 -13.42 -2.87
N ALA A 82 3.18 -13.96 -3.94
CA ALA A 82 2.53 -14.95 -4.80
C ALA A 82 2.18 -16.25 -4.04
N ARG A 83 3.08 -16.74 -3.17
CA ARG A 83 2.82 -17.92 -2.33
C ARG A 83 1.72 -17.66 -1.31
N LEU A 84 1.66 -16.46 -0.72
CA LEU A 84 0.58 -16.07 0.19
C LEU A 84 -0.76 -16.05 -0.53
N ARG A 85 -0.82 -15.43 -1.72
CA ARG A 85 -2.03 -15.40 -2.55
C ARG A 85 -2.51 -16.82 -2.88
N ALA A 86 -1.59 -17.70 -3.25
CA ALA A 86 -1.90 -19.11 -3.51
C ALA A 86 -2.36 -19.89 -2.25
N GLY A 87 -1.99 -19.41 -1.07
CA GLY A 87 -2.44 -19.96 0.22
C GLY A 87 -3.86 -19.55 0.62
N GLY A 88 -4.45 -18.57 -0.05
CA GLY A 88 -5.81 -18.09 0.22
C GLY A 88 -5.90 -17.05 1.36
N PRO A 89 -7.13 -16.60 1.68
CA PRO A 89 -7.35 -15.50 2.65
C PRO A 89 -6.90 -15.84 4.08
N ASP A 90 -6.88 -17.12 4.43
CA ASP A 90 -6.48 -17.61 5.76
C ASP A 90 -4.97 -17.89 5.86
N ALA A 91 -4.18 -17.58 4.82
CA ALA A 91 -2.74 -17.75 4.87
C ALA A 91 -2.09 -16.78 5.88
N VAL A 92 -0.99 -17.22 6.48
CA VAL A 92 -0.19 -16.39 7.40
C VAL A 92 1.17 -16.11 6.81
N GLY A 93 1.47 -14.83 6.64
CA GLY A 93 2.75 -14.36 6.13
C GLY A 93 3.71 -13.96 7.24
N LEU A 94 4.98 -14.30 7.08
CA LEU A 94 6.05 -13.76 7.92
C LEU A 94 7.26 -13.40 7.06
N ILE A 95 7.75 -12.18 7.20
CA ILE A 95 9.05 -11.75 6.67
C ILE A 95 9.97 -11.49 7.85
N TYR A 96 11.11 -12.15 7.87
CA TYR A 96 12.19 -11.92 8.82
C TYR A 96 13.42 -11.41 8.06
N PHE A 97 14.03 -10.32 8.54
CA PHE A 97 15.27 -9.79 8.00
C PHE A 97 16.29 -9.51 9.11
N ALA A 98 17.50 -10.04 8.94
CA ALA A 98 18.68 -9.68 9.71
C ALA A 98 19.78 -9.14 8.78
N GLY A 99 20.40 -8.02 9.14
CA GLY A 99 21.41 -7.35 8.31
C GLY A 99 21.45 -5.84 8.52
N HIS A 100 22.06 -5.11 7.59
CA HIS A 100 22.04 -3.65 7.59
C HIS A 100 20.66 -3.13 7.18
N GLY A 101 20.12 -2.23 7.99
CA GLY A 101 18.89 -1.52 7.70
C GLY A 101 19.10 -0.02 7.82
N ILE A 102 18.76 0.73 6.77
CA ILE A 102 18.95 2.18 6.74
C ILE A 102 17.59 2.87 6.61
N GLN A 103 17.36 3.91 7.43
CA GLN A 103 16.35 4.91 7.16
C GLN A 103 16.96 6.07 6.39
N SER A 104 16.34 6.37 5.26
CA SER A 104 16.57 7.62 4.53
C SER A 104 15.23 8.18 4.06
N GLU A 105 15.00 9.47 4.25
CA GLU A 105 13.75 10.18 3.91
C GLU A 105 12.45 9.55 4.46
N GLY A 106 12.52 8.85 5.58
CA GLY A 106 11.37 8.17 6.19
C GLY A 106 11.09 6.75 5.65
N TYR A 107 11.96 6.20 4.79
CA TYR A 107 11.85 4.84 4.26
C TYR A 107 12.83 3.88 4.89
N ASN A 108 12.43 2.63 5.00
CA ASN A 108 13.29 1.52 5.41
C ASN A 108 13.86 0.81 4.20
N TYR A 109 15.18 0.87 4.06
CA TYR A 109 15.95 0.12 3.07
C TYR A 109 16.59 -1.09 3.75
N LEU A 110 16.41 -2.26 3.14
CA LEU A 110 17.05 -3.50 3.56
C LEU A 110 18.26 -3.71 2.66
N ILE A 111 19.46 -3.61 3.21
CA ILE A 111 20.67 -3.53 2.39
C ILE A 111 21.07 -4.93 1.89
N PRO A 112 21.19 -5.14 0.56
CA PRO A 112 21.65 -6.38 -0.01
C PRO A 112 23.18 -6.48 0.07
N VAL A 113 23.74 -7.68 -0.10
CA VAL A 113 25.20 -7.87 0.08
C VAL A 113 26.03 -7.24 -1.04
N ASP A 114 25.48 -7.08 -2.23
CA ASP A 114 26.11 -6.48 -3.40
C ASP A 114 25.95 -4.95 -3.46
N ALA A 115 25.28 -4.33 -2.48
CA ALA A 115 25.18 -2.88 -2.40
C ALA A 115 26.56 -2.24 -2.20
N ASN A 116 26.90 -1.33 -3.11
CA ASN A 116 28.11 -0.49 -3.08
C ASN A 116 27.73 0.98 -2.93
N ALA A 117 26.98 1.27 -1.86
CA ALA A 117 26.46 2.60 -1.62
C ALA A 117 27.46 3.47 -0.84
N ARG A 118 27.73 4.68 -1.36
CA ARG A 118 28.59 5.69 -0.72
C ARG A 118 27.81 6.91 -0.28
N THR A 119 26.58 7.04 -0.77
CA THR A 119 25.63 8.11 -0.47
C THR A 119 24.25 7.51 -0.20
N GLU A 120 23.34 8.31 0.38
CA GLU A 120 21.94 7.88 0.54
C GLU A 120 21.27 7.65 -0.83
N GLN A 121 21.62 8.41 -1.86
CA GLN A 121 21.11 8.20 -3.23
C GLN A 121 21.52 6.85 -3.81
N ASP A 122 22.74 6.38 -3.52
CA ASP A 122 23.18 5.06 -3.95
C ASP A 122 22.36 3.96 -3.28
N VAL A 123 22.02 4.12 -1.99
CA VAL A 123 21.11 3.19 -1.28
C VAL A 123 19.75 3.17 -1.95
N TRP A 124 19.23 4.32 -2.40
CA TRP A 124 17.93 4.39 -3.08
C TRP A 124 17.88 3.62 -4.40
N ALA A 125 19.04 3.43 -5.04
CA ALA A 125 19.17 2.82 -6.36
C ALA A 125 19.65 1.37 -6.35
N GLN A 126 20.04 0.85 -5.17
CA GLN A 126 20.73 -0.44 -5.00
C GLN A 126 20.18 -1.26 -3.82
N ALA A 127 19.10 -0.82 -3.15
CA ALA A 127 18.56 -1.54 -2.01
C ALA A 127 17.02 -1.56 -2.04
N PRO A 128 16.41 -2.74 -1.84
CA PRO A 128 14.97 -2.87 -1.80
C PRO A 128 14.38 -2.14 -0.59
N ARG A 129 13.22 -1.54 -0.79
CA ARG A 129 12.46 -0.90 0.28
C ARG A 129 11.56 -1.91 0.97
N LEU A 130 11.53 -1.89 2.31
CA LEU A 130 10.59 -2.71 3.08
C LEU A 130 9.13 -2.42 2.68
N GLY A 131 8.82 -1.18 2.30
CA GLY A 131 7.49 -0.81 1.81
C GLY A 131 7.03 -1.58 0.57
N GLN A 132 7.96 -1.94 -0.33
CA GLN A 132 7.69 -2.76 -1.53
C GLN A 132 7.39 -4.21 -1.14
N ALA A 133 8.20 -4.79 -0.24
CA ALA A 133 7.93 -6.12 0.31
C ALA A 133 6.54 -6.21 0.97
N LEU A 134 6.18 -5.18 1.74
CA LEU A 134 4.85 -5.07 2.36
C LEU A 134 3.72 -4.92 1.33
N GLN A 135 3.97 -4.35 0.16
CA GLN A 135 2.96 -4.24 -0.90
C GLN A 135 2.62 -5.62 -1.50
N HIS A 136 3.63 -6.46 -1.74
CA HIS A 136 3.39 -7.84 -2.20
C HIS A 136 2.56 -8.64 -1.19
N VAL A 137 2.80 -8.41 0.11
CA VAL A 137 2.03 -9.01 1.20
C VAL A 137 0.59 -8.48 1.22
N ARG A 138 0.38 -7.16 1.17
CA ARG A 138 -0.97 -6.57 1.13
C ARG A 138 -1.79 -7.06 -0.07
N SER A 139 -1.14 -7.14 -1.23
CA SER A 139 -1.78 -7.57 -2.50
C SER A 139 -2.01 -9.08 -2.58
N ALA A 140 -1.60 -9.85 -1.57
CA ALA A 140 -1.89 -11.28 -1.47
C ALA A 140 -3.28 -11.54 -0.87
N GLY A 141 -3.86 -10.57 -0.14
CA GLY A 141 -5.22 -10.64 0.39
C GLY A 141 -5.39 -11.52 1.62
N ASN A 142 -4.30 -11.97 2.25
CA ASN A 142 -4.34 -12.80 3.45
C ASN A 142 -4.41 -11.98 4.75
N GLY A 143 -5.08 -12.53 5.77
CA GLY A 143 -5.50 -11.76 6.95
C GLY A 143 -4.43 -11.44 8.00
N VAL A 144 -3.37 -12.26 8.11
CA VAL A 144 -2.36 -12.14 9.20
C VAL A 144 -0.96 -12.12 8.62
N ASN A 145 -0.22 -11.06 8.95
CA ASN A 145 1.13 -10.84 8.46
C ASN A 145 2.06 -10.35 9.57
N PHE A 146 3.28 -10.86 9.58
CA PHE A 146 4.34 -10.49 10.50
C PHE A 146 5.54 -9.97 9.72
N VAL A 147 6.11 -8.85 10.18
CA VAL A 147 7.42 -8.39 9.72
C VAL A 147 8.33 -8.21 10.93
N VAL A 148 9.45 -8.92 10.91
CA VAL A 148 10.41 -8.97 12.00
C VAL A 148 11.75 -8.46 11.51
N LEU A 149 12.20 -7.35 12.07
CA LEU A 149 13.42 -6.65 11.64
C LEU A 149 14.47 -6.72 12.74
N ASP A 150 15.41 -7.65 12.57
CA ASP A 150 16.63 -7.75 13.37
C ASP A 150 17.80 -7.07 12.65
N ALA A 151 17.55 -5.82 12.24
CA ALA A 151 18.52 -5.07 11.47
C ALA A 151 19.40 -4.22 12.38
N CYS A 152 20.71 -4.28 12.17
CA CYS A 152 21.65 -3.34 12.74
C CYS A 152 21.29 -1.96 12.17
N ARG A 153 20.92 -1.06 13.07
CA ARG A 153 20.57 0.34 12.75
C ARG A 153 21.83 1.21 12.52
N ASN A 154 23.02 0.60 12.44
CA ASN A 154 24.25 1.31 12.13
C ASN A 154 24.26 1.68 10.63
N ASN A 155 23.99 2.95 10.32
CA ASN A 155 24.15 3.46 8.96
C ASN A 155 25.62 3.26 8.50
N PRO A 156 25.89 2.39 7.51
CA PRO A 156 27.25 2.05 7.11
C PRO A 156 27.84 3.07 6.11
N LEU A 157 27.07 4.09 5.71
CA LEU A 157 27.52 5.19 4.86
C LEU A 157 28.52 6.13 5.57
N PRO A 158 29.42 6.82 4.85
CA PRO A 158 30.31 7.83 5.43
C PRO A 158 29.56 8.93 6.19
N SER A 159 30.08 9.42 7.32
CA SER A 159 29.41 10.43 8.17
C SER A 159 29.05 11.73 7.43
N SER A 160 29.82 12.12 6.41
CA SER A 160 29.58 13.29 5.56
C SER A 160 28.37 13.15 4.64
N SER A 161 27.86 11.93 4.45
CA SER A 161 26.71 11.61 3.60
C SER A 161 25.44 11.35 4.40
N ARG A 162 25.50 11.40 5.74
CA ARG A 162 24.39 11.10 6.64
C ARG A 162 23.56 12.35 6.94
N SER A 163 22.26 12.25 6.76
CA SER A 163 21.32 13.26 7.27
C SER A 163 21.25 13.23 8.81
N ALA A 164 21.03 14.37 9.47
CA ALA A 164 20.88 14.42 10.93
C ALA A 164 19.66 13.59 11.38
N GLY A 165 19.88 12.52 12.17
CA GLY A 165 18.83 11.59 12.62
C GLY A 165 18.73 10.26 11.86
N SER A 166 19.60 9.99 10.88
CA SER A 166 19.59 8.79 10.00
C SER A 166 20.16 7.49 10.60
N GLY A 167 20.06 7.31 11.92
CA GLY A 167 20.76 6.26 12.66
C GLY A 167 20.03 4.91 12.80
N GLY A 168 19.12 4.53 11.89
CA GLY A 168 18.40 3.25 11.98
C GLY A 168 17.20 3.14 11.08
N LEU A 169 16.26 2.20 11.31
CA LEU A 169 15.00 2.05 10.56
C LEU A 169 13.87 2.95 11.12
N ALA A 170 13.03 3.52 10.25
CA ALA A 170 11.77 4.17 10.58
C ALA A 170 10.73 3.17 11.11
N ALA A 171 9.88 3.63 12.02
CA ALA A 171 8.68 2.87 12.41
C ALA A 171 7.69 2.82 11.24
N VAL A 172 7.17 1.62 10.95
CA VAL A 172 6.08 1.40 10.01
C VAL A 172 4.79 1.63 10.77
N ALA A 173 3.89 2.43 10.18
CA ALA A 173 2.59 2.72 10.75
C ALA A 173 1.77 1.44 10.94
N ARG A 174 0.84 1.46 11.90
CA ARG A 174 -0.08 0.36 12.14
C ARG A 174 -0.94 0.15 10.89
N SER A 175 -0.97 -1.07 10.36
CA SER A 175 -1.82 -1.44 9.22
C SER A 175 -2.63 -2.69 9.55
N ARG A 176 -3.88 -2.72 9.09
CA ARG A 176 -4.78 -3.86 9.33
C ARG A 176 -4.15 -5.17 8.88
N GLY A 177 -4.18 -6.18 9.74
CA GLY A 177 -3.62 -7.51 9.47
C GLY A 177 -2.10 -7.59 9.46
N LEU A 178 -1.39 -6.56 9.94
CA LEU A 178 0.07 -6.52 9.99
C LEU A 178 0.58 -6.25 11.42
N LEU A 179 1.52 -7.06 11.88
CA LEU A 179 2.36 -6.78 13.05
C LEU A 179 3.81 -6.61 12.61
N VAL A 180 4.39 -5.45 12.92
CA VAL A 180 5.81 -5.17 12.67
C VAL A 180 6.56 -5.11 13.99
N SER A 181 7.61 -5.93 14.15
CA SER A 181 8.48 -5.94 15.31
C SER A 181 9.91 -5.58 14.94
N TYR A 182 10.52 -4.74 15.78
CA TYR A 182 11.88 -4.23 15.62
C TYR A 182 12.73 -4.69 16.79
N SER A 183 14.00 -5.00 16.53
CA SER A 183 14.95 -5.42 17.55
C SER A 183 15.30 -4.34 18.58
N THR A 184 15.03 -3.06 18.31
CA THR A 184 15.18 -1.94 19.25
C THR A 184 14.29 -0.75 18.90
N GLU A 185 14.06 0.16 19.87
CA GLU A 185 13.29 1.41 19.75
C GLU A 185 13.76 2.36 18.62
N PRO A 186 12.86 3.20 18.07
CA PRO A 186 13.23 4.22 17.08
C PRO A 186 14.34 5.14 17.60
N GLY A 187 15.40 5.35 16.79
CA GLY A 187 16.52 6.24 17.14
C GLY A 187 17.64 5.60 17.98
N PHE A 188 17.51 4.34 18.40
CA PHE A 188 18.55 3.57 19.10
C PHE A 188 19.11 2.46 18.22
N THR A 189 20.31 1.94 18.51
CA THR A 189 20.95 0.88 17.72
C THR A 189 20.84 -0.47 18.41
N ALA A 190 20.45 -1.52 17.65
CA ALA A 190 20.45 -2.88 18.15
C ALA A 190 21.89 -3.41 18.24
N THR A 191 22.14 -4.25 19.23
CA THR A 191 23.45 -4.88 19.43
C THR A 191 23.44 -6.29 18.86
N ASP A 192 24.48 -6.64 18.10
CA ASP A 192 24.66 -8.01 17.58
C ASP A 192 24.93 -9.02 18.71
N GLY A 193 25.29 -8.54 19.91
CA GLY A 193 25.68 -9.36 21.04
C GLY A 193 27.07 -9.97 20.90
N ALA A 194 27.54 -10.62 21.97
CA ALA A 194 28.81 -11.36 21.99
C ALA A 194 28.65 -12.85 21.67
N GLY A 195 27.43 -13.29 21.36
CA GLY A 195 27.07 -14.68 21.10
C GLY A 195 27.04 -15.04 19.60
N VAL A 196 26.61 -16.26 19.31
CA VAL A 196 26.47 -16.81 17.94
C VAL A 196 25.32 -16.17 17.16
N ASN A 197 24.30 -15.68 17.88
CA ASN A 197 23.09 -15.05 17.36
C ASN A 197 22.85 -13.74 18.11
N SER A 198 22.09 -12.84 17.51
CA SER A 198 21.68 -11.60 18.17
C SER A 198 20.81 -11.89 19.41
N PRO A 199 20.83 -11.02 20.45
CA PRO A 199 19.95 -11.16 21.60
C PRO A 199 18.47 -11.23 21.22
N TYR A 200 18.07 -10.45 20.20
CA TYR A 200 16.68 -10.40 19.74
C TYR A 200 16.27 -11.70 19.06
N THR A 201 17.10 -12.22 18.15
CA THR A 201 16.80 -13.47 17.45
C THR A 201 16.86 -14.68 18.37
N ALA A 202 17.81 -14.71 19.31
CA ALA A 202 17.86 -15.75 20.32
C ALA A 202 16.58 -15.81 21.17
N ALA A 203 16.11 -14.65 21.66
CA ALA A 203 14.87 -14.55 22.42
C ALA A 203 13.64 -14.94 21.58
N LEU A 204 13.52 -14.39 20.36
CA LEU A 204 12.39 -14.67 19.48
C LEU A 204 12.29 -16.16 19.14
N ALA A 205 13.40 -16.78 18.75
CA ALA A 205 13.47 -18.21 18.44
C ALA A 205 12.98 -19.10 19.60
N GLN A 206 13.24 -18.69 20.84
CA GLN A 206 12.77 -19.40 22.04
C GLN A 206 11.28 -19.18 22.30
N VAL A 207 10.80 -17.94 22.19
CA VAL A 207 9.44 -17.58 22.60
C VAL A 207 8.39 -18.02 21.56
N ILE A 208 8.67 -17.97 20.26
CA ILE A 208 7.69 -18.38 19.22
C ILE A 208 7.29 -19.85 19.33
N GLN A 209 8.15 -20.69 19.91
CA GLN A 209 7.89 -22.12 20.11
C GLN A 209 7.08 -22.41 21.39
N GLN A 210 6.73 -21.39 22.18
CA GLN A 210 5.91 -21.58 23.37
C GLN A 210 4.44 -21.67 23.00
N ASP A 211 3.80 -22.77 23.39
CA ASP A 211 2.37 -22.97 23.22
C ASP A 211 1.56 -21.99 24.09
N GLY A 212 0.33 -21.68 23.64
CA GLY A 212 -0.63 -20.86 24.38
C GLY A 212 -0.36 -19.36 24.41
N LEU A 213 0.61 -18.87 23.65
CA LEU A 213 0.89 -17.44 23.54
C LEU A 213 0.32 -16.87 22.25
N ILE A 214 -0.56 -15.88 22.42
CA ILE A 214 -0.97 -15.03 21.29
C ILE A 214 0.22 -14.19 20.81
N ALA A 215 0.21 -13.79 19.55
CA ALA A 215 1.33 -13.11 18.90
C ALA A 215 1.85 -11.88 19.69
N GLU A 216 0.95 -11.00 20.16
CA GLU A 216 1.33 -9.82 20.94
C GLU A 216 2.04 -10.19 22.25
N GLN A 217 1.67 -11.30 22.89
CA GLN A 217 2.33 -11.80 24.10
C GLN A 217 3.71 -12.37 23.77
N VAL A 218 3.88 -13.03 22.62
CA VAL A 218 5.19 -13.46 22.13
C VAL A 218 6.12 -12.25 22.03
N PHE A 219 5.73 -11.21 21.29
CA PHE A 219 6.60 -10.04 21.09
C PHE A 219 6.82 -9.22 22.37
N LYS A 220 5.85 -9.17 23.28
CA LYS A 220 6.05 -8.61 24.62
C LYS A 220 7.11 -9.37 25.42
N ARG A 221 7.03 -10.71 25.46
CA ARG A 221 8.01 -11.55 26.19
C ARG A 221 9.40 -11.48 25.56
N VAL A 222 9.48 -11.37 24.23
CA VAL A 222 10.76 -11.12 23.54
C VAL A 222 11.37 -9.81 24.00
N ALA A 223 10.59 -8.73 24.08
CA ALA A 223 11.07 -7.45 24.59
C ALA A 223 11.62 -7.57 26.02
N ASP A 224 10.90 -8.26 26.91
CA ASP A 224 11.32 -8.49 28.29
C ASP A 224 12.65 -9.28 28.36
N GLN A 225 12.79 -10.34 27.57
CA GLN A 225 14.02 -11.16 27.55
C GLN A 225 15.22 -10.41 26.99
N VAL A 226 15.04 -9.63 25.92
CA VAL A 226 16.11 -8.83 25.32
C VAL A 226 16.55 -7.71 26.26
N ASN A 227 15.60 -7.02 26.89
CA ASN A 227 15.92 -5.98 27.86
C ASN A 227 16.73 -6.55 29.03
N GLN A 228 16.34 -7.71 29.57
CA GLN A 228 17.09 -8.40 30.63
C GLN A 228 18.48 -8.85 30.17
N ALA A 229 18.59 -9.47 28.99
CA ALA A 229 19.85 -9.99 28.47
C ALA A 229 20.86 -8.89 28.14
N THR A 230 20.38 -7.69 27.81
CA THR A 230 21.21 -6.54 27.45
C THR A 230 21.37 -5.54 28.60
N GLY A 231 20.81 -5.81 29.79
CA GLY A 231 20.86 -4.90 30.92
C GLY A 231 20.16 -3.56 30.64
N GLY A 232 19.12 -3.57 29.80
CA GLY A 232 18.37 -2.38 29.37
C GLY A 232 18.99 -1.61 28.21
N ALA A 233 20.09 -2.09 27.61
CA ALA A 233 20.72 -1.41 26.48
C ALA A 233 19.92 -1.53 25.17
N GLN A 234 19.05 -2.52 25.06
CA GLN A 234 18.21 -2.77 23.90
C GLN A 234 16.78 -3.10 24.35
N THR A 235 15.81 -2.33 23.85
CA THR A 235 14.38 -2.54 24.12
C THR A 235 13.66 -2.74 22.79
N PRO A 236 13.31 -3.98 22.42
CA PRO A 236 12.48 -4.23 21.26
C PRO A 236 11.10 -3.59 21.38
N PHE A 237 10.53 -3.19 20.25
CA PHE A 237 9.16 -2.69 20.20
C PHE A 237 8.41 -3.28 19.00
N TYR A 238 7.08 -3.21 19.03
CA TYR A 238 6.24 -3.64 17.92
C TYR A 238 5.02 -2.75 17.76
N ASN A 239 4.50 -2.69 16.54
CA ASN A 239 3.21 -2.12 16.20
C ASN A 239 2.31 -3.26 15.71
N SER A 240 1.17 -3.49 16.35
CA SER A 240 0.21 -4.52 15.93
C SER A 240 -1.07 -3.91 15.36
N GLY A 241 -1.37 -4.20 14.11
CA GLY A 241 -2.68 -3.98 13.48
C GLY A 241 -3.45 -5.28 13.25
N LEU A 242 -3.09 -6.36 13.95
CA LEU A 242 -3.84 -7.62 13.92
C LEU A 242 -5.25 -7.40 14.47
N ILE A 243 -6.20 -8.08 13.86
CA ILE A 243 -7.62 -8.07 14.20
C ILE A 243 -8.21 -9.46 13.95
N GLY A 244 -9.35 -9.76 14.54
CA GLY A 244 -10.02 -11.05 14.37
C GLY A 244 -9.61 -12.05 15.45
N GLU A 245 -9.53 -13.33 15.08
CA GLU A 245 -9.15 -14.40 16.00
C GLU A 245 -7.67 -14.29 16.42
N ASP A 246 -7.39 -14.73 17.65
CA ASP A 246 -6.03 -14.74 18.18
C ASP A 246 -5.14 -15.70 17.38
N PHE A 247 -3.98 -15.23 16.93
CA PHE A 247 -2.97 -16.06 16.31
C PHE A 247 -1.90 -16.48 17.33
N CYS A 248 -1.61 -17.79 17.39
CA CYS A 248 -0.46 -18.33 18.12
C CYS A 248 0.53 -18.98 17.15
N PHE A 249 1.81 -18.69 17.36
CA PHE A 249 2.89 -19.39 16.68
C PHE A 249 2.88 -20.86 17.10
N GLY A 250 2.98 -21.15 18.40
CA GLY A 250 2.71 -22.47 18.97
C GLY A 250 1.23 -22.85 19.00
N ASP A 251 0.89 -23.90 19.72
CA ASP A 251 -0.48 -24.41 19.84
C ASP A 251 -1.36 -23.49 20.73
N CYS A 252 -2.38 -22.84 20.16
CA CYS A 252 -3.31 -21.98 20.91
C CYS A 252 -4.15 -22.75 21.94
N ALA A 253 -4.36 -24.06 21.78
CA ALA A 253 -5.26 -24.83 22.64
C ALA A 253 -4.65 -25.18 24.00
N LYS A 254 -3.34 -24.99 24.17
CA LYS A 254 -2.64 -25.26 25.43
C LYS A 254 -2.48 -23.99 26.24
N SER A 255 -2.53 -24.12 27.57
CA SER A 255 -2.33 -22.99 28.47
C SER A 255 -0.86 -22.56 28.50
N ALA A 256 -0.60 -21.25 28.37
CA ALA A 256 0.74 -20.71 28.51
C ALA A 256 1.35 -21.04 29.89
N PRO A 257 2.65 -21.37 30.00
CA PRO A 257 3.29 -21.52 31.29
C PRO A 257 3.23 -20.20 32.08
N SER A 258 2.73 -20.28 33.32
CA SER A 258 2.57 -19.15 34.22
C SER A 258 3.94 -18.68 34.71
N ILE A 259 4.29 -17.41 34.45
CA ILE A 259 5.52 -16.83 34.97
C ILE A 259 5.29 -16.51 36.46
N VAL A 260 5.78 -17.38 37.35
CA VAL A 260 5.90 -17.06 38.76
C VAL A 260 7.07 -16.08 38.88
N SER A 261 6.77 -14.78 38.87
CA SER A 261 7.77 -13.76 39.20
C SER A 261 8.16 -13.94 40.66
N ALA A 262 9.43 -14.23 40.93
CA ALA A 262 9.97 -14.25 42.29
C ALA A 262 9.75 -12.86 42.92
N ALA A 263 8.89 -12.80 43.94
CA ALA A 263 8.56 -11.58 44.65
C ALA A 263 9.81 -11.07 45.39
N ILE A 264 10.43 -10.02 44.86
CA ILE A 264 11.32 -9.17 45.64
C ILE A 264 10.43 -8.33 46.56
N ARG A 265 10.42 -8.69 47.85
CA ARG A 265 9.87 -7.85 48.92
C ARG A 265 10.75 -6.61 49.08
N LEU A 266 10.21 -5.44 48.76
CA LEU A 266 10.74 -4.17 49.26
C LEU A 266 9.92 -3.71 50.48
N PRO A 267 10.55 -3.09 51.50
CA PRO A 267 9.88 -2.71 52.73
C PRO A 267 9.00 -1.47 52.52
N ILE A 268 7.83 -1.50 53.15
CA ILE A 268 6.88 -0.39 53.24
C ILE A 268 7.46 0.66 54.21
N GLY A 269 7.70 1.88 53.70
CA GLY A 269 7.85 3.09 54.50
C GLY A 269 6.88 4.14 53.96
N GLY A 270 5.79 4.37 54.69
CA GLY A 270 4.69 5.24 54.26
C GLY A 270 4.90 6.71 54.56
N ALA A 271 4.09 7.53 53.88
CA ALA A 271 3.46 8.74 54.39
C ALA A 271 2.39 9.14 53.38
N GLY A 272 1.12 8.99 53.77
CA GLY A 272 -0.02 9.36 52.95
C GLY A 272 -0.31 10.86 52.96
N ARG A 273 -1.22 11.26 52.07
CA ARG A 273 -2.18 12.34 52.32
C ARG A 273 -3.38 12.22 51.37
N GLU A 274 -4.53 12.55 51.94
CA GLU A 274 -5.89 12.21 51.54
C GLU A 274 -6.41 12.88 50.26
N LEU A 275 -7.41 12.19 49.71
CA LEU A 275 -8.37 12.66 48.71
C LEU A 275 -9.29 13.74 49.31
N GLY A 276 -9.60 14.75 48.51
CA GLY A 276 -10.81 15.56 48.64
C GLY A 276 -11.60 15.44 47.34
N GLU A 277 -12.73 14.76 47.40
CA GLU A 277 -13.78 14.80 46.39
C GLU A 277 -14.54 16.12 46.51
N ASP A 278 -14.57 16.92 45.44
CA ASP A 278 -15.63 17.89 45.21
C ASP A 278 -16.04 17.74 43.74
N GLY A 279 -17.18 17.08 43.51
CA GLY A 279 -17.78 16.94 42.19
C GLY A 279 -18.66 18.15 41.85
N GLU A 280 -18.52 18.65 40.62
CA GLU A 280 -19.60 19.31 39.88
C GLU A 280 -19.59 18.84 38.41
N PRO A 281 -20.77 18.72 37.76
CA PRO A 281 -20.90 18.12 36.44
C PRO A 281 -20.61 19.13 35.32
N ILE A 282 -19.92 18.69 34.28
CA ILE A 282 -19.80 19.43 33.02
C ILE A 282 -21.03 19.11 32.16
N GLU A 283 -21.80 20.15 31.82
CA GLU A 283 -22.94 20.09 30.90
C GLU A 283 -22.50 19.60 29.51
N GLU A 284 -23.13 18.52 29.02
CA GLU A 284 -23.08 18.13 27.62
C GLU A 284 -23.87 19.13 26.78
N ALA A 285 -23.16 19.93 25.97
CA ALA A 285 -23.77 20.69 24.90
C ALA A 285 -24.18 19.74 23.77
N SER A 286 -25.46 19.37 23.76
CA SER A 286 -26.19 18.73 22.67
C SER A 286 -26.14 19.61 21.40
N GLY A 287 -25.13 19.38 20.56
CA GLY A 287 -25.11 19.82 19.17
C GLY A 287 -25.60 18.70 18.26
N SER A 288 -26.86 18.76 17.83
CA SER A 288 -27.45 17.84 16.87
C SER A 288 -26.67 17.87 15.55
N THR A 289 -25.94 16.80 15.26
CA THR A 289 -25.38 16.52 13.94
C THR A 289 -26.55 16.31 12.98
N PRO A 290 -26.63 17.00 11.82
CA PRO A 290 -27.65 16.70 10.84
C PRO A 290 -27.45 15.28 10.33
N ILE A 291 -28.48 14.46 10.47
CA ILE A 291 -28.57 13.13 9.86
C ILE A 291 -28.62 13.37 8.36
N VAL A 292 -27.48 13.18 7.68
CA VAL A 292 -27.47 13.02 6.23
C VAL A 292 -28.16 11.68 5.95
N GLU A 293 -29.34 11.72 5.35
CA GLU A 293 -30.01 10.52 4.88
C GLU A 293 -29.07 9.75 3.94
N PRO A 294 -28.97 8.41 4.04
CA PRO A 294 -28.18 7.64 3.10
C PRO A 294 -28.80 7.80 1.72
N VAL A 295 -28.09 8.50 0.83
CA VAL A 295 -28.40 8.47 -0.60
C VAL A 295 -28.37 6.99 -1.02
N PRO A 296 -29.43 6.46 -1.65
CA PRO A 296 -29.48 5.06 -2.02
C PRO A 296 -28.27 4.72 -2.88
N ALA A 297 -27.52 3.73 -2.43
CA ALA A 297 -26.33 3.22 -3.10
C ALA A 297 -26.76 2.57 -4.42
N ILE A 298 -26.68 3.32 -5.53
CA ILE A 298 -26.71 2.72 -6.86
C ILE A 298 -25.40 1.94 -6.99
N THR A 299 -25.47 0.64 -6.71
CA THR A 299 -24.30 -0.23 -6.47
C THR A 299 -23.99 -1.16 -7.63
N ASP A 300 -24.56 -0.93 -8.81
CA ASP A 300 -24.30 -1.78 -9.97
C ASP A 300 -24.21 -0.94 -11.25
N PHE A 301 -23.09 -0.22 -11.39
CA PHE A 301 -22.72 0.35 -12.69
C PHE A 301 -22.28 -0.80 -13.59
N SER A 302 -22.88 -0.92 -14.77
CA SER A 302 -22.54 -2.01 -15.69
C SER A 302 -21.09 -1.89 -16.14
N VAL A 303 -20.31 -2.94 -15.89
CA VAL A 303 -18.95 -3.11 -16.40
C VAL A 303 -18.98 -3.91 -17.69
N PHE A 304 -18.23 -3.48 -18.70
CA PHE A 304 -18.09 -4.21 -19.97
C PHE A 304 -16.66 -4.12 -20.50
N GLN A 305 -16.35 -5.00 -21.46
CA GLN A 305 -15.09 -5.03 -22.17
C GLN A 305 -15.41 -5.40 -23.63
N ASP A 306 -15.06 -4.55 -24.59
CA ASP A 306 -15.48 -4.73 -25.99
C ASP A 306 -14.69 -5.83 -26.74
N CYS A 307 -13.52 -6.20 -26.24
CA CYS A 307 -12.65 -7.24 -26.79
C CYS A 307 -11.68 -7.78 -25.74
N ASP A 308 -11.06 -8.94 -25.97
CA ASP A 308 -10.17 -9.61 -25.01
C ASP A 308 -8.96 -8.76 -24.56
N THR A 309 -8.54 -7.79 -25.40
CA THR A 309 -7.41 -6.88 -25.13
C THR A 309 -7.86 -5.43 -24.88
N CYS A 310 -9.17 -5.19 -24.84
CA CYS A 310 -9.73 -3.86 -24.59
C CYS A 310 -9.75 -3.58 -23.08
N PRO A 311 -9.71 -2.32 -22.64
CA PRO A 311 -9.82 -2.01 -21.22
C PRO A 311 -11.22 -2.34 -20.67
N GLU A 312 -11.29 -2.73 -19.40
CA GLU A 312 -12.56 -2.78 -18.66
C GLU A 312 -13.15 -1.37 -18.54
N MET A 313 -14.43 -1.22 -18.86
CA MET A 313 -15.14 0.05 -18.89
C MET A 313 -16.31 0.03 -17.91
N VAL A 314 -16.53 1.14 -17.21
CA VAL A 314 -17.66 1.35 -16.31
C VAL A 314 -18.60 2.39 -16.91
N VAL A 315 -19.89 2.03 -17.07
CA VAL A 315 -20.91 2.97 -17.56
C VAL A 315 -21.27 3.95 -16.46
N LEU A 316 -21.03 5.23 -16.69
CA LEU A 316 -21.37 6.32 -15.80
C LEU A 316 -22.69 6.97 -16.21
N PRO A 317 -23.53 7.39 -15.25
CA PRO A 317 -24.83 7.97 -15.54
C PRO A 317 -24.67 9.37 -16.10
N ALA A 318 -25.68 9.84 -16.84
CA ALA A 318 -25.80 11.27 -17.11
C ALA A 318 -26.08 12.02 -15.79
N GLY A 319 -25.56 13.23 -15.64
CA GLY A 319 -25.77 14.00 -14.42
C GLY A 319 -25.31 15.44 -14.52
N VAL A 320 -25.66 16.22 -13.51
CA VAL A 320 -25.15 17.58 -13.33
C VAL A 320 -24.33 17.59 -12.04
N PHE A 321 -23.15 18.19 -12.08
CA PHE A 321 -22.30 18.35 -10.91
C PHE A 321 -21.66 19.73 -10.87
N THR A 322 -21.21 20.12 -9.68
CA THR A 322 -20.43 21.35 -9.50
C THR A 322 -18.95 21.05 -9.69
N MET A 323 -18.38 21.60 -10.76
CA MET A 323 -16.95 21.48 -11.07
C MET A 323 -16.15 22.62 -10.42
N GLY A 324 -14.97 22.27 -9.90
CA GLY A 324 -14.06 23.15 -9.18
C GLY A 324 -14.17 23.06 -7.66
N SER A 325 -13.48 23.95 -6.95
CA SER A 325 -13.45 23.95 -5.49
C SER A 325 -14.08 25.23 -4.90
N PRO A 326 -14.79 25.15 -3.76
CA PRO A 326 -15.15 26.31 -2.95
C PRO A 326 -13.93 27.16 -2.60
N SER A 327 -14.13 28.47 -2.38
CA SER A 327 -13.05 29.41 -2.07
C SER A 327 -12.36 29.15 -0.73
N ASP A 328 -13.03 28.43 0.17
CA ASP A 328 -12.59 28.06 1.51
C ASP A 328 -12.14 26.59 1.61
N GLU A 329 -12.16 25.82 0.51
CA GLU A 329 -11.63 24.45 0.50
C GLU A 329 -10.13 24.46 0.84
N TYR A 330 -9.75 23.63 1.83
CA TYR A 330 -8.39 23.58 2.36
C TYR A 330 -7.36 23.28 1.26
N ARG A 331 -6.33 24.13 1.13
CA ARG A 331 -5.27 23.98 0.11
C ARG A 331 -5.75 23.91 -1.35
N ARG A 332 -6.88 24.57 -1.68
CA ARG A 332 -7.25 24.85 -3.08
C ARG A 332 -6.19 25.66 -3.82
N PHE A 333 -6.14 25.51 -5.13
CA PHE A 333 -5.40 26.38 -6.05
C PHE A 333 -6.34 27.37 -6.77
N ASP A 334 -5.80 28.49 -7.23
CA ASP A 334 -6.59 29.58 -7.83
C ASP A 334 -7.23 29.20 -9.18
N ASN A 335 -6.65 28.25 -9.91
CA ASN A 335 -7.12 27.78 -11.21
C ASN A 335 -8.32 26.81 -11.12
N GLU A 336 -8.82 26.51 -9.92
CA GLU A 336 -9.93 25.60 -9.66
C GLU A 336 -11.30 26.29 -9.67
N GLY A 337 -11.35 27.54 -10.11
CA GLY A 337 -12.56 28.35 -10.13
C GLY A 337 -12.78 29.18 -11.39
N PRO A 338 -13.94 29.87 -11.48
CA PRO A 338 -15.04 29.83 -10.51
C PRO A 338 -15.76 28.48 -10.51
N LEU A 339 -16.38 28.13 -9.37
CA LEU A 339 -17.32 27.01 -9.28
C LEU A 339 -18.39 27.14 -10.35
N ARG A 340 -18.76 26.02 -10.97
CA ARG A 340 -19.70 26.00 -12.10
C ARG A 340 -20.44 24.69 -12.17
N GLU A 341 -21.72 24.77 -12.52
CA GLU A 341 -22.49 23.58 -12.89
C GLU A 341 -22.09 23.11 -14.29
N VAL A 342 -21.88 21.81 -14.42
CA VAL A 342 -21.59 21.13 -15.68
C VAL A 342 -22.54 19.93 -15.81
N SER A 343 -23.21 19.84 -16.95
CA SER A 343 -24.03 18.71 -17.34
C SER A 343 -23.18 17.72 -18.12
N VAL A 344 -23.09 16.48 -17.66
CA VAL A 344 -22.34 15.40 -18.32
C VAL A 344 -23.34 14.39 -18.88
N ALA A 345 -23.18 14.03 -20.15
CA ALA A 345 -23.99 13.00 -20.79
C ALA A 345 -23.64 11.62 -20.22
N ARG A 346 -24.46 10.60 -20.52
CA ARG A 346 -24.12 9.21 -20.18
C ARG A 346 -22.92 8.79 -21.02
N PHE A 347 -21.91 8.18 -20.41
CA PHE A 347 -20.71 7.70 -21.09
C PHE A 347 -20.10 6.54 -20.32
N ALA A 348 -19.12 5.84 -20.88
CA ALA A 348 -18.30 4.89 -20.13
C ALA A 348 -16.90 5.46 -19.91
N ALA A 349 -16.29 5.16 -18.77
CA ALA A 349 -14.89 5.46 -18.47
C ALA A 349 -14.13 4.17 -18.16
N GLY A 350 -12.85 4.11 -18.50
CA GLY A 350 -11.99 2.99 -18.13
C GLY A 350 -12.03 2.79 -16.62
N LYS A 351 -12.22 1.56 -16.17
CA LYS A 351 -12.26 1.20 -14.73
C LYS A 351 -10.95 1.55 -14.03
N TYR A 352 -9.86 1.44 -14.78
CA TYR A 352 -8.48 1.72 -14.41
C TYR A 352 -7.84 2.70 -15.40
N GLU A 353 -6.71 3.29 -15.04
CA GLU A 353 -5.77 3.85 -16.02
C GLU A 353 -5.35 2.75 -17.00
N ILE A 354 -5.03 3.13 -18.25
CA ILE A 354 -4.48 2.17 -19.21
C ILE A 354 -3.17 1.60 -18.67
N THR A 355 -3.03 0.29 -18.72
CA THR A 355 -1.89 -0.44 -18.18
C THR A 355 -0.77 -0.61 -19.22
N PHE A 356 0.44 -0.91 -18.76
CA PHE A 356 1.53 -1.32 -19.66
C PHE A 356 1.17 -2.57 -20.47
N GLY A 357 0.39 -3.51 -19.91
CA GLY A 357 -0.05 -4.72 -20.62
C GLY A 357 -0.99 -4.40 -21.78
N GLU A 358 -1.97 -3.53 -21.56
CA GLU A 358 -2.89 -3.06 -22.60
C GLU A 358 -2.16 -2.23 -23.67
N TYR A 359 -1.27 -1.31 -23.26
CA TYR A 359 -0.47 -0.53 -24.20
C TYR A 359 0.49 -1.42 -25.01
N ALA A 360 1.05 -2.47 -24.41
CA ALA A 360 1.89 -3.45 -25.10
C ALA A 360 1.12 -4.20 -26.18
N ALA A 361 -0.18 -4.47 -26.01
CA ALA A 361 -1.03 -5.04 -27.07
C ALA A 361 -1.13 -4.10 -28.28
N CYS A 362 -1.33 -2.79 -28.04
CA CYS A 362 -1.30 -1.78 -29.12
C CYS A 362 0.03 -1.78 -29.88
N ARG A 363 1.15 -1.89 -29.15
CA ARG A 363 2.46 -2.00 -29.77
C ARG A 363 2.60 -3.28 -30.59
N ALA A 364 2.23 -4.42 -30.04
CA ALA A 364 2.33 -5.71 -30.73
C ALA A 364 1.54 -5.74 -32.04
N ASP A 365 0.38 -5.08 -32.08
CA ASP A 365 -0.48 -4.93 -33.27
C ASP A 365 0.00 -3.84 -34.26
N GLY A 366 1.05 -3.09 -33.91
CA GLY A 366 1.63 -2.04 -34.76
C GLY A 366 0.97 -0.66 -34.65
N GLY A 367 0.01 -0.45 -33.74
CA GLY A 367 -0.70 0.81 -33.55
C GLY A 367 0.11 1.88 -32.81
N CYS A 368 0.95 1.48 -31.85
CA CYS A 368 1.67 2.38 -30.94
C CYS A 368 3.21 2.33 -31.17
N GLN A 369 3.68 2.47 -32.40
CA GLN A 369 5.09 2.23 -32.76
C GLN A 369 6.02 3.45 -32.60
N ASP A 370 5.48 4.67 -32.54
CA ASP A 370 6.26 5.91 -32.51
C ASP A 370 7.18 6.04 -31.28
N HIS A 371 6.78 5.45 -30.14
CA HIS A 371 7.52 5.51 -28.89
C HIS A 371 7.36 4.22 -28.09
N ASP A 372 8.46 3.78 -27.47
CA ASP A 372 8.46 2.69 -26.51
C ASP A 372 8.48 3.26 -25.09
N PRO A 373 7.35 3.24 -24.36
CA PRO A 373 7.28 3.81 -23.01
C PRO A 373 8.12 3.03 -22.00
N THR A 374 8.68 1.88 -22.38
CA THR A 374 9.57 1.08 -21.52
C THR A 374 11.05 1.43 -21.68
N ALA A 375 11.41 2.19 -22.72
CA ALA A 375 12.80 2.39 -23.13
C ALA A 375 13.64 3.16 -22.11
N ASP A 376 13.02 4.11 -21.40
CA ASP A 376 13.72 5.01 -20.47
C ASP A 376 13.66 4.52 -19.01
N PHE A 377 12.92 3.43 -18.74
CA PHE A 377 12.91 2.80 -17.42
C PHE A 377 14.10 1.84 -17.28
N ARG A 378 14.63 1.74 -16.05
CA ARG A 378 15.50 0.63 -15.67
C ARG A 378 14.72 -0.68 -15.93
N LYS A 379 15.43 -1.75 -16.34
CA LYS A 379 14.80 -3.05 -16.66
C LYS A 379 14.37 -3.84 -15.41
N ASP A 380 14.37 -3.21 -14.23
CA ASP A 380 13.84 -3.79 -13.01
C ASP A 380 12.32 -3.96 -13.15
N VAL A 381 11.86 -5.18 -12.88
CA VAL A 381 10.52 -5.68 -13.24
C VAL A 381 9.40 -4.94 -12.48
N LEU A 382 9.75 -4.16 -11.43
CA LEU A 382 8.80 -3.55 -10.51
C LEU A 382 8.15 -2.25 -11.02
N TRP A 383 8.77 -1.51 -11.95
CA TRP A 383 8.17 -0.29 -12.55
C TRP A 383 7.23 -0.57 -13.72
N MET A 384 7.41 -1.70 -14.41
CA MET A 384 6.76 -2.02 -15.69
C MET A 384 5.96 -3.32 -15.68
N GLY A 385 5.46 -3.72 -14.50
CA GLY A 385 4.51 -4.83 -14.41
C GLY A 385 3.32 -4.62 -15.35
N ALA A 386 2.79 -5.70 -15.94
CA ALA A 386 1.72 -5.59 -16.95
C ALA A 386 0.44 -4.92 -16.42
N GLN A 387 0.23 -4.86 -15.10
CA GLN A 387 -0.90 -4.19 -14.44
C GLN A 387 -0.54 -2.83 -13.84
N ARG A 388 0.70 -2.38 -14.00
CA ARG A 388 1.08 -0.99 -13.70
C ARG A 388 0.44 -0.08 -14.74
N PRO A 389 0.03 1.14 -14.36
CA PRO A 389 -0.47 2.09 -15.33
C PRO A 389 0.67 2.49 -16.28
N VAL A 390 0.36 2.65 -17.56
CA VAL A 390 1.34 3.07 -18.56
C VAL A 390 1.75 4.52 -18.29
N MET A 391 3.06 4.76 -18.30
CA MET A 391 3.67 6.07 -18.07
C MET A 391 4.66 6.37 -19.19
N GLN A 392 5.34 7.51 -19.15
CA GLN A 392 6.24 7.96 -20.24
C GLN A 392 5.52 8.08 -21.59
N VAL A 393 4.20 8.30 -21.56
CA VAL A 393 3.40 8.56 -22.75
C VAL A 393 2.98 10.03 -22.76
N ASN A 394 3.02 10.65 -23.93
CA ASN A 394 2.47 11.99 -24.11
C ASN A 394 1.03 11.91 -24.63
N ALA A 395 0.40 13.06 -24.83
CA ALA A 395 -0.99 13.11 -25.27
C ALA A 395 -1.21 12.52 -26.69
N LYS A 396 -0.20 12.62 -27.58
CA LYS A 396 -0.25 12.01 -28.92
C LYS A 396 -0.13 10.49 -28.84
N ASP A 397 0.70 9.97 -27.95
CA ASP A 397 0.86 8.53 -27.73
C ASP A 397 -0.45 7.91 -27.19
N ALA A 398 -1.18 8.64 -26.33
CA ALA A 398 -2.51 8.26 -25.86
C ALA A 398 -3.56 8.26 -26.98
N GLU A 399 -3.53 9.28 -27.85
CA GLU A 399 -4.40 9.34 -29.05
C GLU A 399 -4.11 8.19 -30.02
N ALA A 400 -2.85 7.84 -30.24
CA ALA A 400 -2.48 6.68 -31.08
C ALA A 400 -3.01 5.36 -30.51
N TYR A 401 -2.97 5.18 -29.18
CA TYR A 401 -3.59 4.04 -28.50
C TYR A 401 -5.11 4.02 -28.72
N ILE A 402 -5.77 5.17 -28.61
CA ILE A 402 -7.21 5.30 -28.84
C ILE A 402 -7.59 4.99 -30.29
N ASP A 403 -6.82 5.48 -31.26
CA ASP A 403 -7.03 5.20 -32.69
C ASP A 403 -6.90 3.69 -32.96
N TRP A 404 -5.88 3.04 -32.38
CA TRP A 404 -5.75 1.59 -32.42
C TRP A 404 -6.94 0.90 -31.77
N LEU A 405 -7.35 1.30 -30.55
CA LEU A 405 -8.47 0.70 -29.83
C LEU A 405 -9.78 0.80 -30.65
N ASN A 406 -10.01 1.95 -31.30
CA ASN A 406 -11.15 2.17 -32.18
C ASN A 406 -11.10 1.30 -33.45
N SER A 407 -9.93 0.84 -33.89
CA SER A 407 -9.83 -0.13 -35.00
C SER A 407 -10.22 -1.55 -34.59
N LYS A 408 -10.30 -1.85 -33.28
CA LYS A 408 -10.61 -3.17 -32.74
C LYS A 408 -12.10 -3.38 -32.45
N VAL A 409 -12.89 -2.31 -32.47
CA VAL A 409 -14.29 -2.34 -32.02
C VAL A 409 -15.20 -1.69 -33.05
N ASP A 410 -16.45 -2.12 -33.05
CA ASP A 410 -17.52 -1.43 -33.78
C ASP A 410 -18.26 -0.44 -32.85
N GLY A 411 -18.95 0.53 -33.44
CA GLY A 411 -19.83 1.46 -32.71
C GLY A 411 -19.18 2.77 -32.29
N ALA A 412 -19.67 3.34 -31.18
CA ALA A 412 -19.24 4.66 -30.72
C ALA A 412 -17.75 4.69 -30.31
N PRO A 413 -17.02 5.76 -30.65
CA PRO A 413 -15.57 5.78 -30.51
C PRO A 413 -15.15 5.95 -29.04
N TYR A 414 -14.05 5.29 -28.72
CA TYR A 414 -13.18 5.62 -27.61
C TYR A 414 -12.48 6.97 -27.85
N ARG A 415 -12.17 7.65 -26.75
CA ARG A 415 -11.51 8.96 -26.70
C ARG A 415 -10.87 9.18 -25.32
N LEU A 416 -10.12 10.26 -25.16
CA LEU A 416 -9.76 10.73 -23.81
C LEU A 416 -11.01 11.29 -23.11
N LEU A 417 -11.01 11.22 -21.78
CA LEU A 417 -11.98 11.97 -20.98
C LEU A 417 -11.76 13.47 -21.21
N SER A 418 -12.85 14.24 -21.24
CA SER A 418 -12.72 15.67 -20.98
C SER A 418 -12.31 15.90 -19.53
N GLU A 419 -11.74 17.05 -19.25
CA GLU A 419 -11.41 17.48 -17.90
C GLU A 419 -12.66 17.51 -16.99
N ALA A 420 -13.81 17.87 -17.54
CA ALA A 420 -15.08 17.87 -16.83
C ALA A 420 -15.59 16.46 -16.52
N GLU A 421 -15.52 15.55 -17.49
CA GLU A 421 -15.88 14.15 -17.29
C GLU A 421 -14.96 13.47 -16.27
N TRP A 422 -13.66 13.79 -16.29
CA TRP A 422 -12.71 13.27 -15.32
C TRP A 422 -13.08 13.70 -13.89
N GLU A 423 -13.39 14.98 -13.67
CA GLU A 423 -13.76 15.44 -12.32
C GLU A 423 -15.13 14.88 -11.88
N TYR A 424 -16.09 14.78 -12.79
CA TYR A 424 -17.37 14.12 -12.53
C TYR A 424 -17.15 12.67 -12.07
N ALA A 425 -16.32 11.94 -12.81
CA ALA A 425 -15.95 10.57 -12.53
C ALA A 425 -15.22 10.43 -11.19
N ALA A 426 -14.28 11.33 -10.87
CA ALA A 426 -13.51 11.30 -9.63
C ALA A 426 -14.40 11.54 -8.40
N ARG A 427 -15.30 12.54 -8.49
CA ARG A 427 -16.22 12.90 -7.40
C ARG A 427 -17.26 11.84 -7.10
N ALA A 428 -17.75 11.13 -8.12
CA ALA A 428 -18.77 10.10 -7.96
C ALA A 428 -19.96 10.52 -7.08
N GLY A 429 -20.41 11.78 -7.25
CA GLY A 429 -21.51 12.38 -6.51
C GLY A 429 -21.13 13.15 -5.24
N THR A 430 -19.88 13.15 -4.80
CA THR A 430 -19.44 13.96 -3.64
C THR A 430 -19.11 15.40 -4.04
N SER A 431 -19.31 16.32 -3.09
CA SER A 431 -18.85 17.72 -3.19
C SER A 431 -17.58 17.98 -2.37
N THR A 432 -17.09 16.98 -1.65
CA THR A 432 -15.90 17.05 -0.79
C THR A 432 -14.61 17.05 -1.62
N PRO A 433 -13.44 17.37 -1.01
CA PRO A 433 -12.16 17.33 -1.71
C PRO A 433 -11.84 15.96 -2.32
N PHE A 434 -12.23 14.86 -1.65
CA PHE A 434 -12.02 13.49 -2.11
C PHE A 434 -13.34 12.72 -2.14
N HIS A 435 -13.45 11.65 -2.93
CA HIS A 435 -14.63 10.77 -2.88
C HIS A 435 -14.76 10.02 -1.53
N THR A 436 -13.70 10.00 -0.73
CA THR A 436 -13.67 9.44 0.63
C THR A 436 -14.15 10.42 1.70
N GLY A 437 -14.41 11.68 1.34
CA GLY A 437 -14.86 12.74 2.26
C GLY A 437 -13.89 13.92 2.32
N GLU A 438 -13.80 14.53 3.50
CA GLU A 438 -12.96 15.72 3.77
C GLU A 438 -11.46 15.41 3.90
N GLU A 439 -11.10 14.13 4.00
CA GLU A 439 -9.76 13.62 4.28
C GLU A 439 -9.42 12.44 3.37
N ILE A 440 -8.13 12.14 3.23
CA ILE A 440 -7.66 11.01 2.43
C ILE A 440 -6.38 10.42 3.04
N THR A 441 -6.41 9.13 3.32
CA THR A 441 -5.25 8.40 3.85
C THR A 441 -4.54 7.65 2.74
N SER A 442 -3.24 7.33 2.91
CA SER A 442 -2.53 6.51 1.93
C SER A 442 -2.89 5.01 1.98
N GLU A 443 -3.84 4.64 2.83
CA GLU A 443 -4.57 3.36 2.75
C GLU A 443 -5.70 3.40 1.71
N GLN A 444 -6.12 4.60 1.27
CA GLN A 444 -7.22 4.82 0.34
C GLN A 444 -6.76 5.20 -1.07
N ALA A 445 -5.54 5.72 -1.23
CA ALA A 445 -4.94 6.00 -2.53
C ALA A 445 -3.40 6.01 -2.47
N ASN A 446 -2.73 5.87 -3.62
CA ASN A 446 -1.27 5.96 -3.71
C ASN A 446 -0.81 7.40 -3.95
N TYR A 447 -0.29 8.04 -2.92
CA TYR A 447 0.30 9.37 -3.00
C TYR A 447 1.37 9.48 -1.89
N ASN A 448 2.02 10.64 -1.78
CA ASN A 448 2.93 10.94 -0.68
C ASN A 448 2.18 11.18 0.65
N GLY A 449 1.94 10.11 1.39
CA GLY A 449 1.32 10.08 2.73
C GLY A 449 2.13 10.73 3.87
N GLN A 450 3.32 11.28 3.61
CA GLN A 450 4.17 11.92 4.62
C GLN A 450 3.71 13.34 5.00
N ARG A 451 2.53 13.75 4.54
CA ARG A 451 1.85 15.01 4.87
C ARG A 451 0.39 14.70 5.13
N SER A 452 -0.20 15.39 6.09
CA SER A 452 -1.63 15.36 6.33
C SER A 452 -2.37 16.38 5.48
N TYR A 453 -3.65 16.09 5.28
CA TYR A 453 -4.71 16.96 4.81
C TYR A 453 -5.75 17.17 5.91
N ALA A 454 -6.18 18.41 6.11
CA ALA A 454 -7.08 18.78 7.19
C ALA A 454 -6.60 18.27 8.57
N ASN A 455 -7.40 17.49 9.28
CA ASN A 455 -7.14 17.10 10.67
C ASN A 455 -6.59 15.66 10.81
N GLU A 456 -6.37 14.97 9.71
CA GLU A 456 -5.89 13.59 9.75
C GLU A 456 -4.47 13.51 10.36
N PRO A 457 -4.18 12.48 11.18
CA PRO A 457 -2.85 12.27 11.72
C PRO A 457 -1.81 12.07 10.61
N ILE A 458 -0.65 12.72 10.73
CA ILE A 458 0.50 12.43 9.86
C ILE A 458 0.95 10.99 10.11
N GLY A 459 0.92 10.14 9.09
CA GLY A 459 1.33 8.74 9.27
C GLY A 459 1.16 7.82 8.06
N GLY A 460 0.77 8.33 6.89
CA GLY A 460 0.61 7.52 5.70
C GLY A 460 1.94 7.08 5.09
N GLY A 461 2.00 5.85 4.57
CA GLY A 461 3.11 5.40 3.71
C GLY A 461 3.20 6.23 2.42
N TYR A 462 4.39 6.31 1.82
CA TYR A 462 4.64 6.88 0.49
C TYR A 462 5.44 5.85 -0.32
N LEU A 463 4.83 5.24 -1.33
CA LEU A 463 5.46 4.11 -2.04
C LEU A 463 6.57 4.57 -3.01
N ARG A 464 6.54 5.84 -3.42
CA ARG A 464 7.44 6.47 -4.42
C ARG A 464 7.54 5.72 -5.75
N MET A 465 6.51 4.97 -6.08
CA MET A 465 6.30 4.30 -7.35
C MET A 465 4.80 4.07 -7.54
N PRO A 466 4.32 3.89 -8.78
CA PRO A 466 2.94 3.51 -9.02
C PRO A 466 2.65 2.12 -8.41
N VAL A 467 1.39 1.86 -8.11
CA VAL A 467 0.86 0.55 -7.74
C VAL A 467 0.26 -0.16 -8.97
N ASP A 468 -0.07 -1.44 -8.86
CA ASP A 468 -0.94 -2.06 -9.87
C ASP A 468 -2.30 -1.36 -9.81
N VAL A 469 -2.92 -1.13 -10.97
CA VAL A 469 -4.24 -0.51 -11.03
C VAL A 469 -5.25 -1.31 -10.20
N GLY A 470 -6.15 -0.61 -9.51
CA GLY A 470 -7.14 -1.24 -8.65
C GLY A 470 -6.63 -1.75 -7.31
N SER A 471 -5.42 -1.38 -6.89
CA SER A 471 -4.87 -1.76 -5.57
C SER A 471 -5.64 -1.13 -4.40
N TYR A 472 -6.40 -0.06 -4.66
CA TYR A 472 -7.22 0.65 -3.67
C TYR A 472 -8.71 0.48 -3.97
N ALA A 473 -9.56 0.73 -2.97
CA ALA A 473 -11.01 0.62 -3.13
C ALA A 473 -11.53 1.61 -4.20
N PRO A 474 -12.53 1.22 -5.00
CA PRO A 474 -13.12 2.14 -5.98
C PRO A 474 -13.96 3.22 -5.31
N ASN A 475 -14.23 4.30 -6.05
CA ASN A 475 -15.23 5.29 -5.67
C ASN A 475 -16.67 4.76 -5.88
N ALA A 476 -17.67 5.58 -5.56
CA ALA A 476 -19.08 5.19 -5.67
C ALA A 476 -19.52 4.83 -7.10
N PHE A 477 -18.77 5.26 -8.13
CA PHE A 477 -19.00 4.90 -9.53
C PHE A 477 -18.28 3.62 -9.97
N GLY A 478 -17.52 2.95 -9.09
CA GLY A 478 -16.78 1.74 -9.43
C GLY A 478 -15.43 2.01 -10.11
N LEU A 479 -14.97 3.26 -10.13
CA LEU A 479 -13.68 3.65 -10.71
C LEU A 479 -12.59 3.63 -9.64
N HIS A 480 -11.40 3.17 -10.03
CA HIS A 480 -10.23 3.10 -9.15
C HIS A 480 -9.22 4.21 -9.46
N ASP A 481 -8.35 4.47 -8.48
CA ASP A 481 -7.14 5.30 -8.60
C ASP A 481 -7.39 6.78 -8.95
N MET A 482 -8.61 7.29 -8.75
CA MET A 482 -8.98 8.68 -9.06
C MET A 482 -8.32 9.75 -8.16
N HIS A 483 -7.57 9.35 -7.12
CA HIS A 483 -6.89 10.24 -6.16
C HIS A 483 -5.40 9.89 -5.96
N GLY A 484 -4.70 9.48 -7.01
CA GLY A 484 -3.27 9.25 -6.97
C GLY A 484 -2.84 8.22 -8.00
N ASN A 485 -1.87 7.41 -7.62
CA ASN A 485 -1.18 6.48 -8.51
C ASN A 485 -0.39 7.23 -9.59
N ILE A 486 -1.04 7.66 -10.68
CA ILE A 486 -0.45 8.56 -11.67
C ILE A 486 -1.44 9.62 -12.12
N ALA A 487 -0.92 10.75 -12.57
CA ALA A 487 -1.76 11.77 -13.18
C ALA A 487 -2.23 11.33 -14.57
N GLU A 488 -3.40 11.79 -15.00
CA GLU A 488 -4.02 11.36 -16.25
C GLU A 488 -4.16 12.51 -17.26
N TRP A 489 -3.75 12.28 -18.51
CA TRP A 489 -4.02 13.17 -19.65
C TRP A 489 -5.52 13.29 -19.91
N THR A 490 -6.00 14.51 -20.14
CA THR A 490 -7.38 14.80 -20.57
C THR A 490 -7.40 15.44 -21.96
N ALA A 491 -8.57 15.44 -22.62
CA ALA A 491 -8.73 15.93 -24.00
C ALA A 491 -8.63 17.47 -24.15
N ASP A 492 -8.84 18.20 -23.06
CA ASP A 492 -8.99 19.65 -23.07
C ASP A 492 -7.70 20.38 -23.41
N CYS A 493 -7.83 21.54 -24.07
CA CYS A 493 -6.80 22.56 -24.02
C CYS A 493 -6.93 23.39 -22.76
N PHE A 494 -5.88 23.37 -21.93
CA PHE A 494 -5.86 23.98 -20.61
C PHE A 494 -6.19 25.48 -20.66
N ARG A 495 -6.94 25.92 -19.64
CA ARG A 495 -7.23 27.32 -19.34
C ARG A 495 -7.08 27.52 -17.84
N ASN A 496 -6.38 28.60 -17.47
CA ASN A 496 -6.05 28.92 -16.08
C ASN A 496 -7.27 29.37 -15.24
N SER A 497 -8.47 29.35 -15.81
CA SER A 497 -9.73 29.58 -15.11
C SER A 497 -10.83 28.79 -15.81
N TYR A 498 -11.83 28.40 -15.04
CA TYR A 498 -13.06 27.81 -15.55
C TYR A 498 -14.02 28.81 -16.19
N ALA A 499 -13.74 30.12 -16.13
CA ALA A 499 -14.59 31.12 -16.76
C ALA A 499 -14.68 30.88 -18.28
N GLY A 500 -15.91 30.69 -18.79
CA GLY A 500 -16.17 30.54 -20.21
C GLY A 500 -15.87 29.16 -20.83
N LEU A 501 -15.47 28.14 -20.05
CA LEU A 501 -15.31 26.77 -20.58
C LEU A 501 -16.67 26.10 -20.89
N PRO A 502 -16.72 24.99 -21.65
CA PRO A 502 -17.97 24.27 -21.99
C PRO A 502 -18.69 23.69 -20.76
N LYS A 503 -20.02 23.86 -20.70
CA LYS A 503 -20.89 23.42 -19.57
C LYS A 503 -21.61 22.09 -19.81
N ASP A 504 -21.35 21.45 -20.93
CA ASP A 504 -22.00 20.24 -21.41
C ASP A 504 -21.09 19.00 -21.32
N GLY A 505 -20.03 19.07 -20.51
CA GLY A 505 -19.07 18.00 -20.34
C GLY A 505 -18.11 17.82 -21.53
N SER A 506 -18.27 18.58 -22.62
CA SER A 506 -17.34 18.53 -23.74
C SER A 506 -15.98 19.14 -23.40
N ALA A 507 -14.94 18.62 -24.03
CA ALA A 507 -13.58 19.13 -23.88
C ALA A 507 -13.44 20.53 -24.48
N MET A 508 -12.68 21.41 -23.80
CA MET A 508 -12.31 22.72 -24.31
C MET A 508 -11.43 22.58 -25.56
N PRO A 509 -11.86 23.07 -26.74
CA PRO A 509 -11.10 22.92 -27.97
C PRO A 509 -9.85 23.82 -27.99
N GLY A 510 -8.88 23.44 -28.83
CA GLY A 510 -7.72 24.28 -29.14
C GLY A 510 -6.75 23.59 -30.09
N SER A 511 -5.53 24.10 -30.17
CA SER A 511 -4.49 23.53 -31.03
C SER A 511 -3.96 22.22 -30.46
N ALA A 512 -3.50 21.32 -31.32
CA ALA A 512 -2.90 20.04 -30.89
C ALA A 512 -1.69 20.22 -29.93
N ASN A 513 -1.00 21.37 -30.00
CA ASN A 513 0.18 21.69 -29.20
C ASN A 513 -0.14 22.49 -27.92
N CYS A 514 -1.41 22.71 -27.60
CA CYS A 514 -1.76 23.37 -26.35
C CYS A 514 -1.29 22.54 -25.14
N SER A 515 -1.04 23.19 -24.00
CA SER A 515 -0.94 22.43 -22.74
C SER A 515 -2.27 21.77 -22.44
N ARG A 516 -2.24 20.54 -21.95
CA ARG A 516 -3.43 19.79 -21.55
C ARG A 516 -3.53 19.73 -20.03
N PRO A 517 -4.73 19.78 -19.45
CA PRO A 517 -4.89 19.49 -18.04
C PRO A 517 -4.48 18.04 -17.75
N VAL A 518 -3.78 17.87 -16.64
CA VAL A 518 -3.53 16.56 -16.04
C VAL A 518 -4.22 16.50 -14.69
N ARG A 519 -4.91 15.39 -14.43
CA ARG A 519 -5.80 15.21 -13.27
C ARG A 519 -5.37 14.02 -12.40
N GLY A 520 -5.94 13.87 -11.21
CA GLY A 520 -5.70 12.73 -10.29
C GLY A 520 -4.52 12.92 -9.35
N GLY A 521 -3.46 13.55 -9.84
CA GLY A 521 -2.18 13.61 -9.14
C GLY A 521 -1.47 12.25 -9.17
N ASP A 522 -0.23 12.21 -8.72
CA ASP A 522 0.62 11.02 -8.85
C ASP A 522 1.18 10.54 -7.51
N TYR A 523 1.78 9.36 -7.52
CA TYR A 523 2.36 8.70 -6.35
C TYR A 523 3.33 9.60 -5.56
N THR A 524 3.97 10.60 -6.19
CA THR A 524 4.91 11.52 -5.53
C THR A 524 4.25 12.72 -4.83
N LYS A 525 2.97 12.96 -5.10
CA LYS A 525 2.27 14.18 -4.69
C LYS A 525 1.70 14.07 -3.28
N VAL A 526 1.74 15.18 -2.55
CA VAL A 526 1.12 15.27 -1.21
C VAL A 526 -0.41 15.38 -1.35
N PRO A 527 -1.22 15.09 -0.29
CA PRO A 527 -2.68 15.00 -0.40
C PRO A 527 -3.39 16.15 -1.12
N SER A 528 -2.92 17.38 -0.95
CA SER A 528 -3.55 18.57 -1.57
C SER A 528 -3.51 18.58 -3.09
N TYR A 529 -2.64 17.76 -3.69
CA TYR A 529 -2.47 17.61 -5.12
C TYR A 529 -3.27 16.44 -5.72
N VAL A 530 -3.95 15.64 -4.89
CA VAL A 530 -4.78 14.51 -5.34
C VAL A 530 -6.28 14.74 -5.09
N ARG A 531 -6.67 15.97 -4.74
CA ARG A 531 -8.08 16.36 -4.61
C ARG A 531 -8.79 16.27 -5.96
N SER A 532 -10.09 16.01 -5.94
CA SER A 532 -10.95 15.93 -7.13
C SER A 532 -10.84 17.16 -8.02
N ALA A 533 -10.79 18.36 -7.42
CA ALA A 533 -10.72 19.63 -8.13
C ALA A 533 -9.31 20.02 -8.57
N MET A 534 -8.26 19.33 -8.13
CA MET A 534 -6.89 19.75 -8.45
C MET A 534 -6.63 19.63 -9.96
N ARG A 535 -5.98 20.67 -10.52
CA ARG A 535 -5.66 20.75 -11.95
C ARG A 535 -4.19 21.07 -12.15
N GLY A 536 -3.44 20.13 -12.73
CA GLY A 536 -2.14 20.39 -13.32
C GLY A 536 -2.29 20.79 -14.79
N ALA A 537 -1.23 21.30 -15.41
CA ALA A 537 -1.18 21.55 -16.84
C ALA A 537 0.21 21.25 -17.37
N GLU A 538 0.28 20.41 -18.40
CA GLU A 538 1.55 20.00 -19.00
C GLU A 538 1.51 20.20 -20.51
N PRO A 539 2.63 20.55 -21.16
CA PRO A 539 2.70 20.57 -22.62
C PRO A 539 2.28 19.21 -23.20
N ALA A 540 1.45 19.19 -24.26
CA ALA A 540 0.98 17.95 -24.87
C ALA A 540 2.09 17.00 -25.35
N SER A 541 3.31 17.51 -25.55
CA SER A 541 4.50 16.75 -25.94
C SER A 541 5.29 16.15 -24.78
N ARG A 542 4.98 16.50 -23.52
CA ARG A 542 5.67 16.02 -22.32
C ARG A 542 5.47 14.51 -22.19
N ARG A 543 6.57 13.80 -21.92
CA ARG A 543 6.56 12.43 -21.38
C ARG A 543 7.12 12.50 -19.97
N ASP A 544 6.45 11.82 -19.05
CA ASP A 544 6.78 11.86 -17.63
C ASP A 544 6.43 10.50 -17.02
N ASP A 545 7.24 10.04 -16.08
CA ASP A 545 7.07 8.78 -15.35
C ASP A 545 5.96 8.87 -14.28
N ARG A 546 5.19 9.95 -14.27
CA ARG A 546 4.07 10.19 -13.35
C ARG A 546 2.77 10.52 -14.08
N ILE A 547 2.76 10.46 -15.42
CA ILE A 547 1.60 10.81 -16.23
C ILE A 547 1.29 9.67 -17.21
N GLY A 548 0.04 9.22 -17.16
CA GLY A 548 -0.56 8.25 -18.08
C GLY A 548 -1.91 8.75 -18.53
N PHE A 549 -2.86 7.84 -18.74
CA PHE A 549 -4.19 8.22 -19.21
C PHE A 549 -5.23 7.13 -18.98
N ARG A 550 -6.49 7.55 -19.08
CA ARG A 550 -7.68 6.70 -19.09
C ARG A 550 -8.51 7.03 -20.32
N VAL A 551 -9.24 6.05 -20.82
CA VAL A 551 -10.13 6.22 -21.97
C VAL A 551 -11.58 6.38 -21.53
N ALA A 552 -12.35 7.11 -22.32
CA ALA A 552 -13.80 7.16 -22.27
C ALA A 552 -14.38 6.61 -23.58
N LYS A 553 -15.62 6.13 -23.52
CA LYS A 553 -16.42 5.75 -24.69
C LYS A 553 -17.73 6.50 -24.62
N THR A 554 -18.07 7.21 -25.70
CA THR A 554 -19.40 7.83 -25.81
C THR A 554 -20.45 6.71 -25.89
N LEU A 555 -21.58 6.88 -25.22
CA LEU A 555 -22.70 5.95 -25.29
C LEU A 555 -23.90 6.67 -25.91
N ASP A 556 -24.68 5.92 -26.70
CA ASP A 556 -25.95 6.39 -27.25
C ASP A 556 -27.04 6.52 -26.17
#